data_AF-A0A7C1GR20-F1
#
_entry.id   AF-A0A7C1GR20-F1
#
_cell.length_a   1.000
_cell.length_b   1.000
_cell.length_c   1.000
_cell.angle_alpha   90.00
_cell.angle_beta   90.00
_cell.angle_gamma   90.00
#
_symmetry.space_group_name_H-M   'P 1'
#
loop_
_entity.id
_entity.type
_entity.pdbx_description
1 polymer ?
#
loop_
_entity_poly.entity_id
_entity_poly.type
_entity_poly.pdbx_seq_one_letter_code
_entity_poly.pdbx_strand_id
1 'polypeptide(L)'
;MNYFTKTRVLVVIIVALSITLLATIGAMVYGHYRQKQLAEKFASYPQERMEQQAQFLSNRLNLSPEQEDIFRKSRDKFHAKTVDAHKKTQKVSVDIINELSTPEPNFELIDSLIEQYGKLHGIEKKIMIDHLLEIKSACTPEQFDKFLKIVRYAHRRQMQMHRQRFKNERMRRGDSIPPRNQ
;
A
#
# COMPACT_ATOMS: atom_id res chain seq x y z
N MET A 1 21.45 -30.50 -44.21
CA MET A 1 20.57 -29.90 -43.18
C MET A 1 20.69 -28.38 -43.29
N ASN A 2 19.66 -27.70 -43.80
CA ASN A 2 19.78 -26.36 -44.39
C ASN A 2 20.00 -25.24 -43.36
N TYR A 3 21.21 -24.67 -43.36
CA TYR A 3 21.61 -23.55 -42.50
C TYR A 3 20.75 -22.29 -42.75
N PHE A 4 20.33 -22.08 -44.00
CA PHE A 4 19.54 -20.93 -44.45
C PHE A 4 18.10 -20.87 -43.91
N THR A 5 17.46 -22.02 -43.65
CA THR A 5 16.12 -22.02 -43.04
C THR A 5 16.20 -21.80 -41.53
N LYS A 6 17.24 -22.29 -40.86
CA LYS A 6 17.47 -22.05 -39.42
C LYS A 6 17.73 -20.57 -39.12
N THR A 7 18.55 -19.88 -39.92
CA THR A 7 18.80 -18.45 -39.73
C THR A 7 17.58 -17.59 -40.01
N ARG A 8 16.77 -17.90 -41.04
CA ARG A 8 15.49 -17.21 -41.28
C ARG A 8 14.49 -17.42 -40.15
N VAL A 9 14.38 -18.64 -39.62
CA VAL A 9 13.50 -18.92 -38.47
C VAL A 9 13.99 -18.19 -37.21
N LEU A 10 15.29 -18.16 -36.94
CA LEU A 10 15.86 -17.40 -35.82
C LEU A 10 15.60 -15.90 -35.94
N VAL A 11 15.74 -15.32 -37.13
CA VAL A 11 15.44 -13.89 -37.36
C VAL A 11 13.96 -13.61 -37.13
N VAL A 12 13.05 -14.46 -37.60
CA VAL A 12 11.61 -14.31 -37.36
C VAL A 12 11.28 -14.38 -35.86
N ILE A 13 11.92 -15.29 -35.12
CA ILE A 13 11.73 -15.41 -33.66
C ILE A 13 12.24 -14.14 -32.95
N ILE A 14 13.43 -13.64 -33.31
CA ILE A 14 14.01 -12.43 -32.72
C ILE A 14 13.12 -11.21 -32.99
N VAL A 15 12.60 -11.06 -34.21
CA VAL A 15 11.68 -9.97 -34.56
C VAL A 15 10.38 -10.08 -33.77
N ALA A 16 9.78 -11.28 -33.67
CA ALA A 16 8.57 -11.51 -32.91
C ALA A 16 8.76 -11.18 -31.41
N LEU A 17 9.86 -11.65 -30.81
CA LEU A 17 10.21 -11.35 -29.42
C LEU A 17 10.39 -9.84 -29.20
N SER A 18 11.07 -9.16 -30.12
CA SER A 18 11.31 -7.72 -30.04
C SER A 18 10.00 -6.92 -30.07
N ILE A 19 9.05 -7.30 -30.93
CA ILE A 19 7.73 -6.67 -31.00
C ILE A 19 6.95 -6.87 -29.68
N THR A 20 6.97 -8.08 -29.11
CA THR A 20 6.27 -8.33 -27.83
C THR A 20 6.90 -7.58 -26.65
N LEU A 21 8.23 -7.43 -26.65
CA LEU A 21 8.93 -6.62 -25.64
C LEU A 21 8.55 -5.14 -25.76
N LEU A 22 8.53 -4.59 -26.97
CA LEU A 22 8.15 -3.19 -27.21
C LEU A 22 6.67 -2.93 -26.86
N ALA A 23 5.77 -3.87 -27.17
CA ALA A 23 4.37 -3.77 -26.82
C ALA A 23 4.14 -3.81 -25.29
N THR A 24 4.86 -4.65 -24.57
CA THR A 24 4.76 -4.73 -23.10
C THR A 24 5.33 -3.49 -22.42
N ILE A 25 6.47 -2.97 -22.88
CA ILE A 25 7.04 -1.70 -22.41
C ILE A 25 6.07 -0.54 -22.70
N GLY A 26 5.54 -0.46 -23.93
CA GLY A 26 4.56 0.56 -24.31
C GLY A 26 3.28 0.52 -23.46
N ALA A 27 2.74 -0.67 -23.21
CA ALA A 27 1.58 -0.85 -22.34
C ALA A 27 1.88 -0.47 -20.87
N MET A 28 3.09 -0.77 -20.38
CA MET A 28 3.52 -0.39 -19.02
C MET A 28 3.71 1.13 -18.90
N VAL A 29 4.34 1.77 -19.88
CA VAL A 29 4.54 3.23 -19.92
C VAL A 29 3.19 3.96 -20.02
N TYR A 30 2.30 3.51 -20.92
CA TYR A 30 0.96 4.06 -21.06
C TYR A 30 0.12 3.89 -19.78
N GLY A 31 0.17 2.70 -19.18
CA GLY A 31 -0.46 2.41 -17.88
C GLY A 31 0.09 3.29 -16.76
N HIS A 32 1.40 3.49 -16.70
CA HIS A 32 2.05 4.33 -15.70
C HIS A 32 1.68 5.82 -15.86
N TYR A 33 1.61 6.33 -17.09
CA TYR A 33 1.14 7.69 -17.38
C TYR A 33 -0.33 7.88 -17.01
N ARG A 34 -1.19 6.91 -17.32
CA ARG A 34 -2.62 6.95 -16.97
C ARG A 34 -2.82 6.85 -15.45
N GLN A 35 -2.01 6.05 -14.76
CA GLN A 35 -2.02 5.93 -13.31
C GLN A 35 -1.55 7.21 -12.63
N LYS A 36 -0.57 7.94 -13.18
CA LYS A 36 -0.20 9.28 -12.72
C LYS A 36 -1.35 10.28 -12.87
N GLN A 37 -2.03 10.30 -14.02
CA GLN A 37 -3.19 11.20 -14.22
C GLN A 37 -4.38 10.88 -13.30
N LEU A 38 -4.64 9.60 -13.03
CA LEU A 38 -5.63 9.18 -12.03
C LEU A 38 -5.18 9.56 -10.63
N ALA A 39 -3.91 9.35 -10.28
CA ALA A 39 -3.34 9.74 -8.99
C ALA A 39 -3.42 11.27 -8.79
N GLU A 40 -3.17 12.09 -9.82
CA GLU A 40 -3.31 13.54 -9.77
C GLU A 40 -4.78 13.97 -9.57
N LYS A 41 -5.73 13.35 -10.28
CA LYS A 41 -7.17 13.60 -10.03
C LYS A 41 -7.62 13.21 -8.62
N PHE A 42 -7.04 12.18 -8.02
CA PHE A 42 -7.32 11.79 -6.62
C PHE A 42 -6.47 12.57 -5.60
N ALA A 43 -5.37 13.20 -6.01
CA ALA A 43 -4.52 14.03 -5.17
C ALA A 43 -5.07 15.46 -4.98
N SER A 44 -6.01 15.91 -5.81
CA SER A 44 -6.69 17.21 -5.64
C SER A 44 -7.84 17.21 -4.63
N TYR A 45 -8.28 16.06 -4.10
CA TYR A 45 -9.39 15.97 -3.12
C TYR A 45 -9.13 15.12 -1.85
N PRO A 46 -7.91 15.04 -1.28
CA PRO A 46 -7.67 14.26 -0.07
C PRO A 46 -8.46 14.80 1.13
N GLN A 47 -8.60 16.12 1.23
CA GLN A 47 -9.30 16.76 2.35
C GLN A 47 -10.81 16.50 2.33
N GLU A 48 -11.48 16.66 1.18
CA GLU A 48 -12.91 16.35 1.04
C GLU A 48 -13.20 14.87 1.33
N ARG A 49 -12.35 13.94 0.85
CA ARG A 49 -12.52 12.51 1.14
C ARG A 49 -12.36 12.20 2.63
N MET A 50 -11.42 12.86 3.31
CA MET A 50 -11.22 12.71 4.75
C MET A 50 -12.39 13.28 5.55
N GLU A 51 -12.98 14.39 5.10
CA GLU A 51 -14.19 14.97 5.68
C GLU A 51 -15.40 14.06 5.48
N GLN A 52 -15.62 13.52 4.29
CA GLN A 52 -16.70 12.56 4.02
C GLN A 52 -16.58 11.31 4.90
N GLN A 53 -15.36 10.78 5.08
CA GLN A 53 -15.13 9.64 5.98
C GLN A 53 -15.39 9.98 7.45
N ALA A 54 -15.03 11.19 7.88
CA ALA A 54 -15.32 11.63 9.24
C ALA A 54 -16.81 11.85 9.48
N GLN A 55 -17.52 12.48 8.54
CA GLN A 55 -18.97 12.64 8.61
C GLN A 55 -19.69 11.28 8.64
N PHE A 56 -19.26 10.33 7.79
CA PHE A 56 -19.79 8.98 7.81
C PHE A 56 -19.62 8.31 9.19
N LEU A 57 -18.44 8.45 9.80
CA LEU A 57 -18.15 7.85 11.08
C LEU A 57 -18.88 8.55 12.24
N SER A 58 -18.94 9.88 12.21
CA SER A 58 -19.66 10.73 13.16
C SER A 58 -21.14 10.34 13.20
N ASN A 59 -21.78 10.26 12.02
CA ASN A 59 -23.17 9.82 11.88
C ASN A 59 -23.38 8.37 12.33
N ARG A 60 -22.41 7.46 12.11
CA ARG A 60 -22.56 6.06 12.50
C ARG A 60 -22.42 5.84 14.02
N LEU A 61 -21.65 6.70 14.67
CA LEU A 61 -21.40 6.64 16.11
C LEU A 61 -22.35 7.56 16.91
N ASN A 62 -23.14 8.40 16.24
CA ASN A 62 -23.96 9.44 16.86
C ASN A 62 -23.12 10.27 17.84
N LEU A 63 -22.00 10.82 17.37
CA LEU A 63 -21.13 11.66 18.19
C LEU A 63 -21.83 12.96 18.56
N SER A 64 -21.62 13.46 19.77
CA SER A 64 -21.98 14.83 20.10
C SER A 64 -21.05 15.82 19.38
N PRO A 65 -21.44 17.10 19.23
CA PRO A 65 -20.56 18.11 18.63
C PRO A 65 -19.21 18.25 19.33
N GLU A 66 -19.19 18.07 20.65
CA GLU A 66 -17.97 18.10 21.48
C GLU A 66 -17.08 16.87 21.21
N GLN A 67 -17.69 15.69 21.10
CA GLN A 67 -16.98 14.45 20.74
C GLN A 67 -16.42 14.51 19.31
N GLU A 68 -17.15 15.14 18.38
CA GLU A 68 -16.73 15.31 16.99
C GLU A 68 -15.49 16.21 16.87
N ASP A 69 -15.38 17.26 17.69
CA ASP A 69 -14.19 18.11 17.74
C ASP A 69 -12.96 17.34 18.22
N ILE A 70 -13.10 16.56 19.30
CA ILE A 70 -12.03 15.71 19.82
C ILE A 70 -11.63 14.65 18.78
N PHE A 71 -12.62 14.02 18.13
CA PHE A 71 -12.40 13.02 17.10
C PHE A 71 -11.61 13.60 15.92
N ARG A 72 -12.01 14.79 15.45
CA ARG A 72 -11.35 15.49 14.35
C ARG A 72 -9.89 15.82 14.68
N LYS A 73 -9.63 16.42 15.85
CA LYS A 73 -8.27 16.75 16.31
C LYS A 73 -7.40 15.49 16.47
N SER A 74 -7.95 14.43 17.06
CA SER A 74 -7.22 13.16 17.22
C SER A 74 -6.92 12.52 15.87
N ARG A 75 -7.87 12.52 14.93
CA ARG A 75 -7.69 12.03 13.56
C ARG A 75 -6.59 12.79 12.83
N ASP A 76 -6.60 14.13 12.89
CA ASP A 76 -5.64 14.95 12.16
C ASP A 76 -4.22 14.75 12.71
N LYS A 77 -4.08 14.67 14.05
CA LYS A 77 -2.83 14.31 14.73
C LYS A 77 -2.35 12.91 14.35
N PHE A 78 -3.24 11.92 14.35
CA PHE A 78 -2.94 10.55 13.94
C PHE A 78 -2.46 10.50 12.49
N HIS A 79 -3.15 11.19 11.58
CA HIS A 79 -2.81 11.24 10.17
C HIS A 79 -1.44 11.88 9.94
N ALA A 80 -1.18 13.04 10.53
CA ALA A 80 0.09 13.73 10.41
C ALA A 80 1.27 12.87 10.88
N LYS A 81 1.15 12.23 12.06
CA LYS A 81 2.18 11.35 12.61
C LYS A 81 2.38 10.09 11.75
N THR A 82 1.30 9.52 11.23
CA THR A 82 1.35 8.30 10.41
C THR A 82 1.98 8.58 9.04
N VAL A 83 1.69 9.73 8.43
CA VAL A 83 2.31 10.15 7.16
C VAL A 83 3.82 10.33 7.32
N ASP A 84 4.27 10.96 8.40
CA ASP A 84 5.70 11.13 8.69
C ASP A 84 6.39 9.77 8.90
N ALA A 85 5.80 8.90 9.72
CA ALA A 85 6.33 7.56 9.96
C ALA A 85 6.42 6.73 8.66
N HIS A 86 5.36 6.72 7.85
CA HIS A 86 5.36 6.01 6.57
C HIS A 86 6.40 6.55 5.58
N LYS A 87 6.60 7.87 5.51
CA LYS A 87 7.65 8.46 4.66
C LYS A 87 9.03 7.98 5.08
N LYS A 88 9.30 7.92 6.39
CA LYS A 88 10.56 7.40 6.94
C LYS A 88 10.73 5.91 6.64
N THR A 89 9.68 5.11 6.85
CA THR A 89 9.67 3.68 6.54
C THR A 89 9.95 3.43 5.06
N GLN A 90 9.31 4.18 4.17
CA GLN A 90 9.54 4.09 2.72
C GLN A 90 10.97 4.48 2.35
N LYS A 91 11.51 5.54 2.96
CA LYS A 91 12.90 5.95 2.75
C LYS A 91 13.87 4.83 3.12
N VAL A 92 13.71 4.23 4.31
CA VAL A 92 14.54 3.10 4.76
C VAL A 92 14.43 1.91 3.80
N SER A 93 13.23 1.57 3.32
CA SER A 93 13.08 0.53 2.29
C SER A 93 13.84 0.84 1.00
N VAL A 94 13.83 2.09 0.56
CA VAL A 94 14.57 2.52 -0.64
C VAL A 94 16.08 2.48 -0.39
N ASP A 95 16.54 2.91 0.78
CA ASP A 95 17.96 2.91 1.14
C ASP A 95 18.51 1.48 1.19
N ILE A 96 17.75 0.51 1.70
CA ILE A 96 18.12 -0.92 1.66
C ILE A 96 18.25 -1.41 0.21
N ILE A 97 17.30 -1.08 -0.66
CA ILE A 97 17.35 -1.50 -2.08
C ILE A 97 18.54 -0.86 -2.80
N ASN A 98 18.83 0.41 -2.50
CA ASN A 98 19.96 1.12 -3.09
C ASN A 98 21.28 0.48 -2.67
N GLU A 99 21.45 0.13 -1.39
CA GLU A 99 22.65 -0.53 -0.88
C GLU A 99 22.86 -1.91 -1.51
N LEU A 100 21.79 -2.70 -1.62
CA LEU A 100 21.81 -4.00 -2.31
C LEU A 100 22.10 -3.91 -3.81
N SER A 101 21.94 -2.74 -4.42
CA SER A 101 22.23 -2.52 -5.84
C SER A 101 23.69 -2.12 -6.09
N THR A 102 24.50 -1.95 -5.05
CA THR A 102 25.93 -1.65 -5.18
C THR A 102 26.75 -2.90 -5.51
N PRO A 103 27.92 -2.76 -6.17
CA PRO A 103 28.80 -3.90 -6.47
C PRO A 103 29.32 -4.64 -5.24
N GLU A 104 29.49 -3.92 -4.13
CA GLU A 104 29.96 -4.44 -2.83
C GLU A 104 29.05 -3.93 -1.71
N PRO A 105 27.91 -4.60 -1.45
CA PRO A 105 26.98 -4.17 -0.42
C PRO A 105 27.57 -4.21 0.99
N ASN A 106 27.37 -3.14 1.75
CA ASN A 106 27.72 -3.07 3.16
C ASN A 106 26.63 -3.71 4.04
N PHE A 107 26.88 -4.92 4.52
CA PHE A 107 25.94 -5.64 5.37
C PHE A 107 25.71 -4.98 6.75
N GLU A 108 26.71 -4.33 7.33
CA GLU A 108 26.53 -3.61 8.61
C GLU A 108 25.55 -2.44 8.45
N LEU A 109 25.61 -1.74 7.32
CA LEU A 109 24.66 -0.68 6.98
C LEU A 109 23.25 -1.25 6.77
N ILE A 110 23.13 -2.37 6.06
CA ILE A 110 21.84 -3.05 5.85
C ILE A 110 21.22 -3.46 7.20
N ASP A 111 22.00 -4.07 8.10
CA ASP A 111 21.52 -4.45 9.43
C ASP A 111 21.05 -3.23 10.23
N SER A 112 21.80 -2.13 10.18
CA SER A 112 21.39 -0.86 10.78
C SER A 112 20.06 -0.34 10.21
N LEU A 113 19.87 -0.42 8.89
CA LEU A 113 18.64 -0.01 8.23
C LEU A 113 17.46 -0.91 8.61
N ILE A 114 17.66 -2.22 8.76
CA ILE A 114 16.65 -3.16 9.23
C ILE A 114 16.23 -2.85 10.68
N GLU A 115 17.19 -2.54 11.56
CA GLU A 115 16.87 -2.11 12.92
C GLU A 115 16.05 -0.82 12.94
N GLN A 116 16.43 0.16 12.11
CA GLN A 116 15.69 1.41 11.97
C GLN A 116 14.26 1.16 11.47
N TYR A 117 14.09 0.27 10.49
CA TYR A 117 12.79 -0.15 10.00
C TYR A 117 11.93 -0.76 11.11
N GLY A 118 12.51 -1.65 11.93
CA GLY A 118 11.83 -2.24 13.09
C GLY A 118 11.38 -1.20 14.12
N LYS A 119 12.26 -0.22 14.43
CA LYS A 119 11.94 0.90 15.34
C LYS A 119 10.78 1.75 14.80
N LEU A 120 10.78 2.06 13.49
CA LEU A 120 9.70 2.81 12.84
C LEU A 120 8.36 2.06 12.89
N HIS A 121 8.35 0.74 12.66
CA HIS A 121 7.15 -0.09 12.86
C HIS A 121 6.61 -0.01 14.28
N GLY A 122 7.50 -0.07 15.28
CA GLY A 122 7.12 0.11 16.68
C GLY A 122 6.47 1.46 16.95
N ILE A 123 7.02 2.53 16.36
CA ILE A 123 6.46 3.89 16.45
C ILE A 123 5.06 3.95 15.80
N GLU A 124 4.87 3.36 14.62
CA GLU A 124 3.54 3.29 13.96
C GLU A 124 2.49 2.60 14.86
N LYS A 125 2.85 1.49 15.51
CA LYS A 125 1.94 0.81 16.46
C LYS A 125 1.62 1.69 17.66
N LYS A 126 2.60 2.41 18.19
CA LYS A 126 2.39 3.34 19.30
C LYS A 126 1.45 4.49 18.91
N ILE A 127 1.65 5.10 17.75
CA ILE A 127 0.78 6.15 17.21
C ILE A 127 -0.67 5.65 17.10
N MET A 128 -0.87 4.42 16.62
CA MET A 128 -2.19 3.79 16.54
C MET A 128 -2.81 3.58 17.93
N ILE A 129 -2.06 3.06 18.90
CA ILE A 129 -2.54 2.84 20.27
C ILE A 129 -2.92 4.18 20.92
N ASP A 130 -2.07 5.20 20.79
CA ASP A 130 -2.33 6.54 21.33
C ASP A 130 -3.64 7.11 20.75
N HIS A 131 -3.86 6.98 19.44
CA HIS A 131 -5.10 7.41 18.79
C HIS A 131 -6.31 6.63 19.33
N LEU A 132 -6.23 5.30 19.45
CA LEU A 132 -7.33 4.49 19.98
C LEU A 132 -7.66 4.84 21.44
N LEU A 133 -6.66 5.17 22.26
CA LEU A 133 -6.86 5.61 23.64
C LEU A 133 -7.51 6.99 23.71
N GLU A 134 -7.09 7.93 22.86
CA GLU A 134 -7.73 9.25 22.74
C GLU A 134 -9.22 9.10 22.38
N ILE A 135 -9.55 8.29 21.36
CA ILE A 135 -10.95 8.04 20.98
C ILE A 135 -11.72 7.33 22.11
N LYS A 136 -11.11 6.35 22.78
CA LYS A 136 -11.74 5.64 23.90
C LYS A 136 -12.11 6.59 25.05
N SER A 137 -11.27 7.59 25.31
CA SER A 137 -11.52 8.57 26.38
C SER A 137 -12.67 9.54 26.08
N ALA A 138 -12.94 9.79 24.79
CA ALA A 138 -13.98 10.71 24.34
C ALA A 138 -15.35 10.04 24.13
N CYS A 139 -15.37 8.74 23.85
CA CYS A 139 -16.59 7.99 23.53
C CYS A 139 -17.18 7.27 24.74
N THR A 140 -18.50 7.02 24.71
CA THR A 140 -19.12 6.06 25.63
C THR A 140 -18.65 4.63 25.31
N PRO A 141 -18.76 3.68 26.27
CA PRO A 141 -18.39 2.28 26.01
C PRO A 141 -19.09 1.67 24.78
N GLU A 142 -20.36 2.00 24.57
CA GLU A 142 -21.16 1.55 23.44
C GLU A 142 -20.70 2.14 22.11
N GLN A 143 -20.38 3.44 22.09
CA GLN A 143 -19.80 4.11 20.92
C GLN A 143 -18.44 3.52 20.56
N PHE A 144 -17.59 3.26 21.56
CA PHE A 144 -16.26 2.68 21.35
C PHE A 144 -16.33 1.24 20.79
N ASP A 145 -17.26 0.40 21.25
CA ASP A 145 -17.45 -0.94 20.68
C ASP A 145 -17.90 -0.88 19.20
N LYS A 146 -18.81 0.03 18.86
CA LYS A 146 -19.21 0.28 17.46
C LYS A 146 -18.02 0.73 16.62
N PHE A 147 -17.20 1.64 17.13
CA PHE A 147 -15.98 2.09 16.46
C PHE A 147 -15.00 0.93 16.21
N LEU A 148 -14.74 0.09 17.22
CA LEU A 148 -13.87 -1.09 17.07
C LEU A 148 -14.40 -2.09 16.03
N LYS A 149 -15.72 -2.24 15.89
CA LYS A 149 -16.32 -3.08 14.84
C LYS A 149 -16.03 -2.51 13.44
N ILE A 150 -16.14 -1.19 13.27
CA ILE A 150 -15.85 -0.51 12.00
C ILE A 150 -14.37 -0.67 11.65
N VAL A 151 -13.45 -0.43 12.60
CA VAL A 151 -12.00 -0.57 12.40
C VAL A 151 -11.64 -2.01 12.03
N ARG A 152 -12.18 -3.01 12.74
CA ARG A 152 -11.93 -4.43 12.44
C ARG A 152 -12.43 -4.82 11.05
N TYR A 153 -13.59 -4.33 10.64
CA TYR A 153 -14.14 -4.58 9.31
C TYR A 153 -13.26 -3.96 8.23
N ALA A 154 -12.85 -2.70 8.39
CA ALA A 154 -11.97 -2.01 7.46
C ALA A 154 -10.63 -2.76 7.28
N HIS A 155 -10.02 -3.18 8.39
CA HIS A 155 -8.78 -3.94 8.38
C HIS A 155 -8.92 -5.30 7.65
N ARG A 156 -10.00 -6.06 7.93
CA ARG A 156 -10.27 -7.33 7.24
C ARG A 156 -10.46 -7.13 5.73
N ARG A 157 -11.21 -6.09 5.33
CA ARG A 157 -11.44 -5.78 3.92
C ARG A 157 -10.13 -5.44 3.19
N GLN A 158 -9.24 -4.67 3.82
CA GLN A 158 -7.91 -4.37 3.27
C GLN A 158 -7.10 -5.65 3.02
N MET A 159 -7.07 -6.56 3.99
CA MET A 159 -6.38 -7.85 3.85
C MET A 159 -6.96 -8.71 2.73
N GLN A 160 -8.29 -8.75 2.59
CA GLN A 160 -8.97 -9.47 1.52
C GLN A 160 -8.63 -8.89 0.13
N MET A 161 -8.62 -7.57 -0.01
CA MET A 161 -8.26 -6.89 -1.26
C MET A 161 -6.81 -7.21 -1.66
N HIS A 162 -5.88 -7.20 -0.70
CA HIS A 162 -4.49 -7.54 -0.96
C HIS A 162 -4.36 -8.99 -1.44
N ARG A 163 -5.06 -9.92 -0.79
CA ARG A 163 -5.10 -11.34 -1.20
C ARG A 163 -5.72 -11.53 -2.58
N GLN A 164 -6.78 -10.80 -2.92
CA GLN A 164 -7.41 -10.88 -4.24
C GLN A 164 -6.48 -10.36 -5.35
N ARG A 165 -5.74 -9.28 -5.11
CA ARG A 165 -4.74 -8.78 -6.08
C ARG A 165 -3.69 -9.82 -6.42
N PHE A 166 -3.11 -10.48 -5.41
CA PHE A 166 -2.14 -11.56 -5.65
C PHE A 166 -2.74 -12.75 -6.39
N LYS A 167 -3.99 -13.13 -6.10
CA LYS A 167 -4.68 -14.19 -6.85
C LYS A 167 -4.86 -13.80 -8.32
N ASN A 168 -5.28 -12.57 -8.59
CA ASN A 168 -5.49 -12.08 -9.94
C ASN A 168 -4.17 -11.97 -10.72
N GLU A 169 -3.08 -11.55 -10.07
CA GLU A 169 -1.75 -11.54 -10.70
C GLU A 169 -1.23 -12.95 -11.01
N ARG A 170 -1.42 -13.92 -10.11
CA ARG A 170 -1.06 -15.32 -10.37
C ARG A 170 -1.84 -15.91 -11.55
N MET A 171 -3.16 -15.65 -11.61
CA MET A 171 -3.98 -16.05 -12.76
C MET A 171 -3.49 -15.41 -14.07
N ARG A 172 -3.02 -14.15 -14.04
CA ARG A 172 -2.44 -13.49 -15.23
C ARG A 172 -1.08 -14.07 -15.65
N ARG A 173 -0.30 -14.64 -14.72
CA ARG A 173 0.97 -15.31 -14.99
C ARG A 173 0.82 -16.77 -15.42
N GLY A 174 -0.38 -17.34 -15.31
CA GLY A 174 -0.64 -18.75 -15.64
C GLY A 174 -0.25 -19.73 -14.53
N ASP A 175 0.03 -19.25 -13.32
CA ASP A 175 0.38 -20.11 -12.19
C ASP A 175 -0.87 -20.84 -11.68
N SER A 176 -0.81 -22.18 -11.61
CA SER A 176 -1.88 -22.99 -11.03
C SER A 176 -2.01 -22.72 -9.52
N ILE A 177 -3.26 -22.63 -9.04
CA ILE A 177 -3.55 -22.41 -7.62
C ILE A 177 -3.24 -23.73 -6.89
N PRO A 178 -2.28 -23.77 -5.94
CA PRO A 178 -2.03 -24.99 -5.17
C PRO A 178 -3.29 -25.37 -4.39
N PRO A 179 -3.63 -26.67 -4.29
CA PRO A 179 -4.81 -27.12 -3.61
C PRO A 179 -4.78 -26.64 -2.16
N ARG A 180 -5.94 -26.19 -1.68
CA ARG A 180 -6.11 -25.76 -0.30
C ARG A 180 -6.14 -27.04 0.53
N ASN A 181 -5.03 -27.37 1.19
CA ASN A 181 -5.01 -28.42 2.20
C ASN A 181 -6.06 -28.06 3.26
N GLN A 182 -7.07 -28.90 3.39
CA GLN A 182 -8.09 -28.83 4.43
C GLN A 182 -7.55 -29.41 5.73
#